data_AF-A0A4R4A766-F1
#
_entry.id   AF-A0A4R4A766-F1
#
_cell.length_a   1.000
_cell.length_b   1.000
_cell.length_c   1.000
_cell.angle_alpha   90.00
_cell.angle_beta   90.00
_cell.angle_gamma   90.00
#
_symmetry.space_group_name_H-M   'P 1'
#
loop_
_entity.id
_entity.type
_entity.pdbx_description
1 polymer ?
#
loop_
_entity_poly.entity_id
_entity_poly.type
_entity_poly.pdbx_seq_one_letter_code
_entity_poly.pdbx_strand_id
1 'polypeptide(L)'
;MKNKLKIGGAVVLAIVVFLLWLRWGPDSWEVQITGVTGDGRDVQYRIETVYADSAETLIFRNEDAGFTPPYFKFDSADLQSVASRITRECPEVPVTVHGYSLRISWLDMFPNATSIDAPQRCIEAPSDPSEVTGSQ
;
A
#
# COMPACT_ATOMS: atom_id res chain seq x y z
N MET A 1 8.07 -43.53 17.65
CA MET A 1 7.68 -43.33 16.23
C MET A 1 6.75 -42.12 16.03
N LYS A 2 5.71 -41.93 16.87
CA LYS A 2 4.79 -40.77 16.81
C LYS A 2 5.49 -39.39 16.79
N ASN A 3 6.59 -39.20 17.51
CA ASN A 3 7.29 -37.91 17.56
C ASN A 3 8.04 -37.60 16.25
N LYS A 4 8.62 -38.59 15.56
CA LYS A 4 9.27 -38.40 14.25
C LYS A 4 8.25 -38.04 13.16
N LEU A 5 7.04 -38.61 13.23
CA LEU A 5 5.94 -38.28 12.31
C LEU A 5 5.39 -36.87 12.57
N LYS A 6 5.27 -36.44 13.84
CA LYS A 6 4.90 -35.07 14.21
C LYS A 6 5.94 -34.04 13.76
N ILE A 7 7.23 -34.34 13.92
CA ILE A 7 8.33 -33.48 13.45
C ILE A 7 8.30 -33.39 11.92
N GLY A 8 8.17 -34.52 11.21
CA GLY A 8 8.05 -34.53 9.75
C GLY A 8 6.85 -33.71 9.26
N GLY A 9 5.68 -33.88 9.88
CA GLY A 9 4.49 -33.10 9.57
C GLY A 9 4.65 -31.59 9.84
N ALA A 10 5.31 -31.22 10.96
CA ALA A 10 5.59 -29.82 11.29
C ALA A 10 6.56 -29.17 10.28
N VAL A 11 7.56 -29.91 9.81
CA VAL A 11 8.50 -29.42 8.78
C VAL A 11 7.78 -29.21 7.45
N VAL A 12 6.93 -30.14 7.03
CA VAL A 12 6.12 -29.96 5.79
C VAL A 12 5.18 -28.77 5.93
N LEU A 13 4.50 -28.61 7.08
CA LEU A 13 3.63 -27.45 7.33
C LEU A 13 4.42 -26.13 7.26
N ALA A 14 5.60 -26.07 7.86
CA ALA A 14 6.45 -24.88 7.82
C ALA A 14 6.92 -24.55 6.39
N ILE A 15 7.27 -25.56 5.60
CA ILE A 15 7.62 -25.38 4.18
C ILE A 15 6.43 -24.84 3.40
N VAL A 16 5.23 -25.39 3.63
CA VAL A 16 4.01 -24.90 2.97
C VAL A 16 3.73 -23.44 3.35
N VAL A 17 3.80 -23.09 4.62
CA VAL A 17 3.64 -21.70 5.08
C VAL A 17 4.69 -20.77 4.45
N PHE A 18 5.95 -21.22 4.37
CA PHE A 18 7.02 -20.45 3.74
C PHE A 18 6.79 -20.24 2.24
N LEU A 19 6.35 -21.27 1.51
CA LEU A 19 6.00 -21.16 0.09
C LEU A 19 4.79 -20.24 -0.12
N LEU A 20 3.79 -20.30 0.76
CA LEU A 20 2.65 -19.39 0.74
C LEU A 20 3.09 -17.95 0.98
N TRP A 21 4.01 -17.73 1.93
CA TRP A 21 4.58 -16.42 2.19
C TRP A 21 5.44 -15.90 1.02
N LEU A 22 6.21 -16.75 0.34
CA LEU A 22 6.93 -16.32 -0.87
C LEU A 22 5.97 -15.99 -2.03
N ARG A 23 4.82 -16.65 -2.10
CA ARG A 23 3.86 -16.48 -3.19
C ARG A 23 2.91 -15.29 -2.99
N TRP A 24 2.62 -14.95 -1.75
CA TRP A 24 1.61 -13.95 -1.33
C TRP A 24 2.10 -13.00 -0.24
N GLY A 25 3.41 -12.92 -0.06
CA GLY A 25 4.05 -12.04 0.92
C GLY A 25 3.95 -10.57 0.54
N PRO A 26 4.68 -9.72 1.28
CA PRO A 26 4.80 -8.30 0.96
C PRO A 26 5.33 -8.13 -0.46
N ASP A 27 4.73 -7.18 -1.19
CA ASP A 27 5.12 -6.84 -2.54
C ASP A 27 5.30 -5.32 -2.64
N SER A 28 6.02 -4.89 -3.67
CA SER A 28 6.37 -3.50 -3.90
C SER A 28 6.13 -3.17 -5.37
N TRP A 29 5.32 -2.15 -5.63
CA TRP A 29 4.97 -1.74 -6.97
C TRP A 29 5.52 -0.34 -7.26
N GLU A 30 6.24 -0.20 -8.36
CA GLU A 30 6.66 1.09 -8.87
C GLU A 30 5.54 1.69 -9.72
N VAL A 31 4.92 2.75 -9.19
CA VAL A 31 3.69 3.31 -9.73
C VAL A 31 3.70 4.83 -9.65
N GLN A 32 2.95 5.48 -10.51
CA GLN A 32 2.61 6.90 -10.41
C GLN A 32 1.25 7.03 -9.72
N ILE A 33 1.15 7.86 -8.68
CA ILE A 33 -0.13 8.12 -8.01
C ILE A 33 -0.90 9.16 -8.84
N THR A 34 -2.10 8.79 -9.29
CA THR A 34 -2.95 9.63 -10.13
C THR A 34 -4.09 10.29 -9.36
N GLY A 35 -4.42 9.77 -8.18
CA GLY A 35 -5.51 10.31 -7.37
C GLY A 35 -5.69 9.59 -6.06
N VAL A 36 -6.48 10.22 -5.18
CA VAL A 36 -6.94 9.63 -3.93
C VAL A 36 -8.44 9.90 -3.76
N THR A 37 -9.15 8.92 -3.23
CA THR A 37 -10.56 9.07 -2.83
C THR A 37 -10.76 8.47 -1.45
N GLY A 38 -11.56 9.11 -0.61
CA GLY A 38 -11.98 8.57 0.68
C GLY A 38 -13.01 9.51 1.29
N ASP A 39 -14.10 8.96 1.81
CA ASP A 39 -15.20 9.75 2.36
C ASP A 39 -15.10 9.97 3.88
N GLY A 40 -14.10 9.35 4.52
CA GLY A 40 -13.87 9.39 5.97
C GLY A 40 -15.01 8.80 6.81
N ARG A 41 -16.05 8.25 6.17
CA ARG A 41 -17.26 7.73 6.80
C ARG A 41 -17.30 6.21 6.74
N ASP A 42 -16.95 5.67 5.58
CA ASP A 42 -16.93 4.22 5.32
C ASP A 42 -15.49 3.72 5.20
N VAL A 43 -14.59 4.19 6.06
CA VAL A 43 -13.33 3.52 6.46
C VAL A 43 -12.35 3.12 5.33
N GLN A 44 -12.66 3.49 4.09
CA GLN A 44 -12.01 2.99 2.89
C GLN A 44 -11.23 4.12 2.22
N TYR A 45 -9.91 3.98 2.25
CA TYR A 45 -8.97 4.89 1.63
C TYR A 45 -8.52 4.28 0.31
N ARG A 46 -8.86 4.96 -0.79
CA ARG A 46 -8.54 4.52 -2.14
C ARG A 46 -7.38 5.34 -2.69
N ILE A 47 -6.31 4.68 -3.10
CA ILE A 47 -5.16 5.26 -3.80
C ILE A 47 -5.19 4.74 -5.23
N GLU A 48 -5.30 5.66 -6.18
CA GLU A 48 -5.34 5.36 -7.61
C GLU A 48 -3.95 5.52 -8.18
N THR A 49 -3.47 4.47 -8.83
CA THR A 49 -2.11 4.45 -9.37
C THR A 49 -2.06 3.82 -10.76
N VAL A 50 -0.99 4.15 -11.48
CA VAL A 50 -0.68 3.60 -12.78
C VAL A 50 0.74 3.05 -12.73
N TYR A 51 0.94 1.83 -13.21
CA TYR A 51 2.26 1.22 -13.31
C TYR A 51 3.19 2.06 -14.18
N ALA A 52 4.41 2.31 -13.67
CA ALA A 52 5.39 3.16 -14.35
C ALA A 52 5.89 2.56 -15.68
N ASP A 53 5.84 1.23 -15.82
CA ASP A 53 6.38 0.48 -16.96
C ASP A 53 5.34 0.15 -18.04
N SER A 54 4.08 -0.06 -17.65
CA SER A 54 3.05 -0.70 -18.48
C SER A 54 1.78 0.15 -18.64
N ALA A 55 1.68 1.29 -17.95
CA ALA A 55 0.49 2.14 -17.92
C ALA A 55 -0.80 1.43 -17.45
N GLU A 56 -0.69 0.23 -16.87
CA GLU A 56 -1.81 -0.49 -16.30
C GLU A 56 -2.26 0.15 -14.98
N THR A 57 -3.56 0.11 -14.68
CA THR A 57 -4.08 0.71 -13.44
C THR A 57 -3.99 -0.25 -12.26
N LEU A 58 -3.40 0.23 -11.16
CA LEU A 58 -3.38 -0.45 -9.88
C LEU A 58 -4.11 0.41 -8.85
N ILE A 59 -5.12 -0.16 -8.20
CA ILE A 59 -5.91 0.55 -7.20
C ILE A 59 -5.65 -0.12 -5.87
N PHE A 60 -5.19 0.65 -4.91
CA PHE A 60 -5.09 0.23 -3.51
C PHE A 60 -6.35 0.67 -2.78
N ARG A 61 -6.94 -0.24 -1.98
CA ARG A 61 -8.04 0.08 -1.05
C ARG A 61 -7.59 -0.40 0.31
N ASN A 62 -7.28 0.55 1.17
CA ASN A 62 -7.06 0.30 2.58
C ASN A 62 -8.39 0.43 3.31
N GLU A 63 -8.68 -0.53 4.18
CA GLU A 63 -9.80 -0.45 5.12
C GLU A 63 -9.24 -0.41 6.54
N ASP A 64 -9.54 0.64 7.32
CA ASP A 64 -9.22 0.58 8.76
C ASP A 64 -10.11 -0.46 9.44
N ALA A 65 -9.60 -1.11 10.50
CA ALA A 65 -10.48 -1.95 11.31
C ALA A 65 -11.59 -1.08 11.92
N GLY A 66 -12.84 -1.43 11.63
CA GLY A 66 -14.02 -0.82 12.24
C GLY A 66 -14.13 -1.09 13.75
N PHE A 67 -15.36 -1.19 14.25
CA PHE A 67 -15.72 -1.06 15.68
C PHE A 67 -15.22 -2.15 16.67
N THR A 68 -14.25 -3.01 16.35
CA THR A 68 -13.71 -4.01 17.30
C THR A 68 -12.26 -4.42 16.95
N PRO A 69 -11.28 -4.51 17.88
CA PRO A 69 -11.11 -3.89 19.21
C PRO A 69 -10.48 -2.49 19.10
N PRO A 70 -10.46 -1.67 20.17
CA PRO A 70 -10.00 -0.29 20.11
C PRO A 70 -8.47 -0.29 19.95
N TYR A 71 -7.95 0.43 18.96
CA TYR A 71 -6.53 0.80 18.72
C TYR A 71 -5.84 0.28 17.46
N PHE A 72 -6.43 -0.57 16.62
CA PHE A 72 -5.90 -0.75 15.26
C PHE A 72 -6.37 0.39 14.35
N LYS A 73 -5.91 1.61 14.64
CA LYS A 73 -5.88 2.66 13.64
C LYS A 73 -4.79 2.25 12.67
N PHE A 74 -5.18 1.73 11.51
CA PHE A 74 -4.22 1.55 10.44
C PHE A 74 -3.89 2.97 9.93
N ASP A 75 -2.63 3.20 9.56
CA ASP A 75 -2.14 4.50 9.10
C ASP A 75 -2.71 4.88 7.71
N SER A 76 -3.91 4.40 7.35
CA SER A 76 -4.54 4.57 6.04
C SER A 76 -4.88 6.03 5.75
N ALA A 77 -5.31 6.78 6.77
CA ALA A 77 -5.53 8.23 6.67
C ALA A 77 -4.21 8.97 6.36
N ASP A 78 -3.13 8.57 7.01
CA ASP A 78 -1.81 9.17 6.82
C ASP A 78 -1.26 8.82 5.43
N LEU A 79 -1.38 7.57 4.99
CA LEU A 79 -1.04 7.13 3.64
C LEU A 79 -1.85 7.87 2.57
N GLN A 80 -3.16 8.08 2.81
CA GLN A 80 -4.00 8.87 1.91
C GLN A 80 -3.50 10.32 1.85
N SER A 81 -3.14 10.92 2.98
CA SER A 81 -2.61 12.30 3.03
C SER A 81 -1.30 12.43 2.25
N VAL A 82 -0.37 11.48 2.44
CA VAL A 82 0.89 11.41 1.70
C VAL A 82 0.64 11.25 0.20
N ALA A 83 -0.23 10.32 -0.19
CA ALA A 83 -0.61 10.14 -1.59
C ALA A 83 -1.26 11.41 -2.19
N SER A 84 -2.12 12.09 -1.43
CA SER A 84 -2.75 13.35 -1.81
C SER A 84 -1.75 14.49 -2.01
N ARG A 85 -0.65 14.48 -1.25
CA ARG A 85 0.42 15.45 -1.41
C ARG A 85 1.24 15.15 -2.66
N ILE A 86 1.63 13.89 -2.87
CA ILE A 86 2.39 13.45 -4.04
C ILE A 86 1.66 13.83 -5.33
N THR A 87 0.34 13.63 -5.40
CA THR A 87 -0.44 13.98 -6.60
C THR A 87 -0.48 15.49 -6.89
N ARG A 88 -0.33 16.35 -5.87
CA ARG A 88 -0.33 17.81 -6.03
C ARG A 88 1.04 18.37 -6.33
N GLU A 89 2.06 17.93 -5.60
CA GLU A 89 3.40 18.50 -5.65
C GLU A 89 4.31 17.79 -6.66
N CYS A 90 4.07 16.50 -6.92
CA CYS A 90 4.90 15.64 -7.75
C CYS A 90 4.08 14.68 -8.63
N PRO A 91 3.10 15.17 -9.43
CA PRO A 91 2.17 14.30 -10.16
C PRO A 91 2.86 13.34 -11.13
N GLU A 92 4.02 13.69 -11.68
CA GLU A 92 4.74 12.91 -12.71
C GLU A 92 5.82 11.97 -12.15
N VAL A 93 6.01 11.96 -10.83
CA VAL A 93 7.11 11.21 -10.21
C VAL A 93 6.69 9.77 -9.93
N PRO A 94 7.45 8.76 -10.39
CA PRO A 94 7.22 7.38 -9.97
C PRO A 94 7.59 7.21 -8.50
N VAL A 95 6.74 6.50 -7.77
CA VAL A 95 6.89 6.19 -6.35
C VAL A 95 6.80 4.69 -6.14
N THR A 96 7.40 4.20 -5.06
CA THR A 96 7.27 2.78 -4.69
C THR A 96 6.19 2.66 -3.63
N VAL A 97 5.13 1.92 -3.94
CA VAL A 97 4.09 1.58 -2.97
C VAL A 97 4.35 0.16 -2.49
N HIS A 98 4.52 0.00 -1.18
CA HIS A 98 4.60 -1.33 -0.57
C HIS A 98 3.23 -1.75 -0.06
N GLY A 99 2.96 -3.04 -0.08
CA GLY A 99 1.69 -3.53 0.41
C GLY A 99 1.58 -5.05 0.43
N TYR A 100 0.36 -5.52 0.66
CA TYR A 100 0.04 -6.93 0.68
C TYR A 100 -1.30 -7.22 -0.03
N SER A 101 -1.46 -8.49 -0.39
CA SER A 101 -2.62 -9.12 -1.05
C SER A 101 -2.68 -9.02 -2.59
N LEU A 102 -3.60 -9.79 -3.17
CA LEU A 102 -3.81 -9.94 -4.60
C LEU A 102 -4.95 -9.04 -5.09
N ARG A 103 -4.77 -8.42 -6.25
CA ARG A 103 -5.88 -7.84 -7.04
C ARG A 103 -6.71 -8.99 -7.62
N ILE A 104 -7.91 -9.20 -7.10
CA ILE A 104 -8.88 -10.17 -7.65
C ILE A 104 -10.17 -9.42 -7.96
N SER A 105 -10.26 -8.90 -9.19
CA SER A 105 -11.36 -8.01 -9.62
C SER A 105 -12.76 -8.60 -9.46
N TRP A 106 -12.92 -9.93 -9.55
CA TRP A 106 -14.23 -10.60 -9.46
C TRP A 106 -14.68 -10.89 -8.02
N LEU A 107 -13.77 -10.81 -7.03
CA LEU A 107 -14.07 -10.93 -5.61
C LEU A 107 -14.07 -9.58 -4.88
N ASP A 108 -14.02 -8.47 -5.63
CA ASP A 108 -13.86 -7.12 -5.09
C ASP A 108 -12.63 -6.99 -4.15
N MET A 109 -11.59 -7.80 -4.38
CA MET A 109 -10.38 -7.79 -3.55
C MET A 109 -9.31 -6.89 -4.18
N PHE A 110 -8.84 -5.92 -3.39
CA PHE A 110 -7.83 -4.96 -3.78
C PHE A 110 -6.62 -5.06 -2.85
N PRO A 111 -5.41 -4.76 -3.37
CA PRO A 111 -4.22 -4.66 -2.54
C PRO A 111 -4.37 -3.58 -1.47
N ASN A 112 -3.81 -3.84 -0.30
CA ASN A 112 -3.66 -2.86 0.77
C ASN A 112 -2.25 -2.27 0.70
N ALA A 113 -2.14 -0.95 0.71
CA ALA A 113 -0.86 -0.25 0.82
C ALA A 113 -0.44 -0.16 2.29
N THR A 114 0.84 -0.34 2.58
CA THR A 114 1.41 -0.21 3.93
C THR A 114 2.36 0.97 4.06
N SER A 115 3.03 1.33 2.98
CA SER A 115 3.93 2.48 2.93
C SER A 115 4.10 2.98 1.49
N ILE A 116 4.45 4.26 1.38
CA ILE A 116 4.73 4.92 0.10
C ILE A 116 6.10 5.56 0.22
N ASP A 117 7.04 5.07 -0.56
CA ASP A 117 8.37 5.66 -0.70
C ASP A 117 8.37 6.57 -1.93
N ALA A 118 8.54 7.87 -1.67
CA ALA A 118 8.65 8.91 -2.68
C ALA A 118 9.86 9.81 -2.38
N PRO A 119 10.35 10.60 -3.37
CA PRO A 119 11.43 11.54 -3.11
C PRO A 119 11.05 12.56 -2.03
N GLN A 120 12.01 12.96 -1.18
CA GLN A 120 11.74 13.81 -0.02
C GLN A 120 10.98 15.10 -0.36
N ARG A 121 11.32 15.77 -1.46
CA ARG A 121 10.60 16.95 -1.96
C ARG A 121 9.07 16.75 -2.11
N CYS A 122 8.65 15.52 -2.39
CA CYS A 122 7.24 15.16 -2.60
C CYS A 122 6.51 14.81 -1.29
N ILE A 123 7.22 14.51 -0.21
CA ILE A 123 6.66 14.15 1.11
C ILE A 123 6.84 15.28 2.14
N GLU A 124 7.99 15.94 2.16
CA GLU A 124 8.33 17.01 3.10
C GLU A 124 7.66 18.33 2.73
N ALA A 125 7.03 18.96 3.71
CA ALA A 125 6.52 20.33 3.57
C ALA A 125 7.66 21.28 3.16
N PRO A 126 7.42 22.25 2.26
CA PRO A 126 8.46 23.20 1.87
C PRO A 126 8.92 23.94 3.12
N SER A 127 10.20 23.80 3.48
CA SER A 127 10.77 24.48 4.65
C SER A 127 11.08 25.95 4.37
N ASP A 128 11.14 26.33 3.09
CA ASP A 128 11.52 27.66 2.64
C ASP A 128 10.37 28.31 1.82
N PRO A 129 9.82 29.47 2.24
CA PRO A 129 8.71 30.13 1.54
C PRO A 129 9.01 30.53 0.09
N SER A 130 10.29 30.60 -0.27
CA SER A 130 10.77 30.96 -1.61
C SER A 130 10.58 29.84 -2.65
N GLU A 131 10.52 28.58 -2.22
CA GLU A 131 10.39 27.40 -3.09
C GLU A 131 8.96 27.27 -3.66
N VAL A 132 7.96 27.74 -2.91
CA VAL A 132 6.54 27.77 -3.31
C VAL A 132 6.27 28.77 -4.44
N THR A 133 7.15 29.77 -4.62
CA THR A 133 6.95 30.86 -5.60
C THR A 133 7.56 30.55 -6.98
N GLY A 134 8.44 29.55 -7.08
CA GLY A 134 9.22 29.26 -8.30
C GLY A 134 8.58 28.27 -9.29
N SER A 135 7.39 27.74 -9.00
CA SER A 135 6.72 26.69 -9.79
C SER A 135 5.58 27.19 -10.71
N GLN A 136 5.56 28.49 -11.05
CA GLN A 136 4.64 29.07 -12.04
C GLN A 136 5.33 29.37 -13.38
#